data_AF-A0A9X3RDQ1-F1
#
_entry.id   AF-A0A9X3RDQ1-F1
#
_cell.length_a   1.000
_cell.length_b   1.000
_cell.length_c   1.000
_cell.angle_alpha   90.00
_cell.angle_beta   90.00
_cell.angle_gamma   90.00
#
_symmetry.space_group_name_H-M   'P 1'
#
loop_
_entity.id
_entity.type
_entity.pdbx_description
1 polymer ?
#
loop_
_entity_poly.entity_id
_entity_poly.type
_entity_poly.pdbx_seq_one_letter_code
_entity_poly.pdbx_strand_id
1 'polypeptide(L)'
;MPTDFNFSLIYGTYGKQKIDTFNDTIVKDLVEDGTIEVNLAFTEEEMEQVYHEMMTIDIMDDSKFTVREEEVCETEPPSYTIWNIQMDGKTNSFYTQTYCDGYPENVLELLKLEDYIHSILLNKDEYKALPDSNGYYE
;
A
#
# COMPACT_ATOMS: atom_id res chain seq x y z
N MET A 1 -9.79 -2.43 16.97
CA MET A 1 -9.84 -2.93 15.59
C MET A 1 -10.99 -3.95 15.45
N PRO A 2 -11.84 -3.87 14.41
CA PRO A 2 -12.87 -4.86 14.11
C PRO A 2 -12.28 -6.25 13.84
N THR A 3 -13.01 -7.32 14.19
CA THR A 3 -12.52 -8.70 14.00
C THR A 3 -12.37 -9.11 12.54
N ASP A 4 -13.06 -8.41 11.64
CA ASP A 4 -13.01 -8.63 10.20
C ASP A 4 -12.05 -7.68 9.49
N PHE A 5 -11.29 -6.85 10.24
CA PHE A 5 -10.35 -5.90 9.66
C PHE A 5 -9.27 -6.61 8.85
N ASN A 6 -9.25 -6.36 7.55
CA ASN A 6 -8.24 -6.83 6.62
C ASN A 6 -8.06 -5.82 5.50
N PHE A 7 -6.89 -5.81 4.88
CA PHE A 7 -6.64 -5.01 3.71
C PHE A 7 -5.68 -5.68 2.74
N SER A 8 -5.75 -5.26 1.49
CA SER A 8 -4.69 -5.42 0.52
C SER A 8 -4.30 -4.07 -0.09
N LEU A 9 -2.99 -3.93 -0.28
CA LEU A 9 -2.34 -2.75 -0.82
C LEU A 9 -1.41 -3.22 -1.93
N ILE A 10 -1.71 -2.84 -3.17
CA ILE A 10 -0.77 -2.95 -4.30
C ILE A 10 -0.15 -1.57 -4.47
N TYR A 11 1.17 -1.47 -4.57
CA TYR A 11 1.87 -0.18 -4.56
C TYR A 11 3.25 -0.23 -5.23
N GLY A 12 3.90 0.94 -5.29
CA GLY A 12 5.21 1.13 -5.90
C GLY A 12 5.18 1.19 -7.44
N THR A 13 6.36 1.12 -8.02
CA THR A 13 6.55 1.24 -9.48
C THR A 13 5.87 0.08 -10.21
N TYR A 14 5.05 0.42 -11.20
CA TYR A 14 4.15 -0.50 -11.90
C TYR A 14 3.25 -1.36 -10.98
N GLY A 15 3.03 -0.98 -9.71
CA GLY A 15 2.23 -1.77 -8.77
C GLY A 15 2.82 -3.17 -8.50
N LYS A 16 4.15 -3.30 -8.52
CA LYS A 16 4.83 -4.59 -8.33
C LYS A 16 4.97 -5.04 -6.88
N GLN A 17 4.73 -4.16 -5.92
CA GLN A 17 4.69 -4.52 -4.51
C GLN A 17 3.27 -4.81 -4.06
N LYS A 18 3.10 -5.75 -3.13
CA LYS A 18 1.80 -6.11 -2.58
C LYS A 18 1.89 -6.45 -1.10
N ILE A 19 0.91 -6.01 -0.34
CA ILE A 19 0.60 -6.46 1.02
C ILE A 19 -0.82 -7.00 0.98
N ASP A 20 -1.06 -8.18 1.53
CA ASP A 20 -2.39 -8.81 1.55
C ASP A 20 -2.59 -9.57 2.85
N THR A 21 -3.30 -8.93 3.79
CA THR A 21 -3.57 -9.50 5.11
C THR A 21 -4.71 -10.50 5.09
N PHE A 22 -5.47 -10.60 3.98
CA PHE A 22 -6.50 -11.65 3.85
C PHE A 22 -5.87 -13.03 3.73
N ASN A 23 -4.66 -13.10 3.14
CA ASN A 23 -3.93 -14.34 2.86
C ASN A 23 -2.54 -14.40 3.51
N ASP A 24 -2.18 -13.39 4.30
CA ASP A 24 -0.84 -13.20 4.88
C ASP A 24 0.28 -13.27 3.82
N THR A 25 0.09 -12.57 2.71
CA THR A 25 0.99 -12.60 1.55
C THR A 25 1.62 -11.24 1.30
N ILE A 26 2.94 -11.22 1.15
CA ILE A 26 3.72 -10.04 0.73
C ILE A 26 4.39 -10.33 -0.60
N VAL A 27 4.37 -9.37 -1.52
CA VAL A 27 5.17 -9.38 -2.75
C VAL A 27 6.17 -8.23 -2.68
N LYS A 28 7.46 -8.56 -2.71
CA LYS A 28 8.56 -7.60 -2.82
C LYS A 28 8.99 -7.48 -4.27
N ASP A 29 9.18 -6.25 -4.71
CA ASP A 29 9.75 -5.93 -6.01
C ASP A 29 11.28 -5.97 -5.95
N LEU A 30 11.87 -6.80 -6.81
CA LEU A 30 13.32 -6.93 -6.98
C LEU A 30 13.82 -6.18 -8.23
N VAL A 31 12.95 -5.38 -8.87
CA VAL A 31 13.23 -4.55 -10.04
C VAL A 31 13.56 -5.40 -11.27
N GLU A 32 14.84 -5.56 -11.63
CA GLU A 32 15.26 -6.37 -12.79
C GLU A 32 15.16 -7.88 -12.50
N ASP A 33 15.31 -8.26 -11.23
CA ASP A 33 15.23 -9.66 -10.78
C ASP A 33 13.77 -10.14 -10.61
N GLY A 34 12.79 -9.32 -10.99
CA GLY A 34 11.36 -9.65 -10.96
C GLY A 34 10.72 -9.36 -9.61
N THR A 35 9.85 -10.25 -9.15
CA THR A 35 9.20 -10.14 -7.84
C THR A 35 9.36 -11.43 -7.05
N ILE A 36 9.33 -11.32 -5.72
CA ILE A 36 9.30 -12.47 -4.82
C ILE A 36 8.08 -12.39 -3.92
N GLU A 37 7.34 -13.49 -3.85
CA GLU A 37 6.19 -13.65 -2.97
C GLU A 37 6.59 -14.47 -1.74
N VAL A 38 6.18 -14.02 -0.56
CA VAL A 38 6.40 -14.70 0.71
C VAL A 38 5.14 -14.70 1.56
N ASN A 39 4.92 -15.77 2.30
CA ASN A 39 3.91 -15.80 3.35
C ASN A 39 4.49 -15.13 4.61
N LEU A 40 3.94 -13.97 4.95
CA LEU A 40 4.38 -13.14 6.06
C LEU A 40 3.17 -12.39 6.60
N ALA A 41 2.80 -12.72 7.84
CA ALA A 41 1.67 -12.12 8.53
C ALA A 41 2.10 -10.90 9.34
N PHE A 42 1.19 -9.93 9.44
CA PHE A 42 1.31 -8.88 10.45
C PHE A 42 0.86 -9.44 11.79
N THR A 43 1.53 -9.03 12.85
CA THR A 43 1.11 -9.32 14.22
C THR A 43 -0.16 -8.55 14.56
N GLU A 44 -0.87 -8.99 15.59
CA GLU A 44 -2.07 -8.29 16.07
C GLU A 44 -1.78 -6.82 16.45
N GLU A 45 -0.62 -6.56 17.05
CA GLU A 45 -0.20 -5.20 17.41
C GLU A 45 0.07 -4.33 16.16
N GLU A 46 0.75 -4.86 15.15
CA GLU A 46 0.98 -4.13 13.89
C GLU A 46 -0.34 -3.87 13.15
N MET A 47 -1.24 -4.86 13.10
CA MET A 47 -2.57 -4.69 12.52
C MET A 47 -3.38 -3.62 13.26
N GLU A 48 -3.31 -3.59 14.59
CA GLU A 48 -3.96 -2.56 15.40
C GLU A 48 -3.38 -1.17 15.12
N GLN A 49 -2.07 -1.05 14.97
CA GLN A 49 -1.44 0.24 14.64
C GLN A 49 -1.84 0.72 13.23
N VAL A 50 -1.80 -0.16 12.22
CA VAL A 50 -2.26 0.18 10.86
C VAL A 50 -3.72 0.59 10.85
N TYR A 51 -4.58 -0.11 11.60
CA TYR A 51 -5.98 0.26 11.75
C TYR A 51 -6.13 1.69 12.31
N HIS A 52 -5.37 2.06 13.33
CA HIS A 52 -5.43 3.42 13.91
C HIS A 52 -4.99 4.51 12.92
N GLU A 53 -3.92 4.28 12.16
CA GLU A 53 -3.46 5.21 11.12
C GLU A 53 -4.51 5.36 10.00
N MET A 54 -5.11 4.24 9.55
CA MET A 54 -6.22 4.24 8.60
C MET A 54 -7.44 5.04 9.09
N MET A 55 -7.79 4.93 10.38
CA MET A 55 -8.91 5.68 10.96
C MET A 55 -8.61 7.16 11.12
N THR A 56 -7.35 7.53 11.31
CA THR A 56 -6.93 8.94 11.42
C THR A 56 -7.21 9.72 10.14
N ILE A 57 -7.10 9.06 8.99
CA ILE A 57 -7.33 9.66 7.67
C ILE A 57 -8.72 9.32 7.10
N ASP A 58 -9.53 8.58 7.86
CA ASP A 58 -10.88 8.13 7.49
C ASP A 58 -10.88 7.41 6.12
N ILE A 59 -10.04 6.38 6.03
CA ILE A 59 -9.75 5.62 4.80
C ILE A 59 -10.98 5.00 4.11
N MET A 60 -12.09 4.88 4.83
CA MET A 60 -13.33 4.28 4.32
C MET A 60 -14.21 5.28 3.55
N ASP A 61 -13.86 6.57 3.53
CA ASP A 61 -14.47 7.58 2.66
C ASP A 61 -13.71 7.66 1.32
N ASP A 62 -14.10 6.82 0.35
CA ASP A 62 -13.49 6.77 -0.99
C ASP A 62 -13.58 8.09 -1.76
N SER A 63 -14.58 8.93 -1.45
CA SER A 63 -14.73 10.24 -2.04
C SER A 63 -13.54 11.17 -1.76
N LYS A 64 -12.76 10.89 -0.71
CA LYS A 64 -11.51 11.60 -0.39
C LYS A 64 -10.36 11.21 -1.30
N PHE A 65 -10.28 9.97 -1.77
CA PHE A 65 -9.07 9.48 -2.47
C PHE A 65 -9.29 9.28 -3.98
N THR A 66 -10.52 9.47 -4.45
CA THR A 66 -10.84 9.36 -5.87
C THR A 66 -10.17 10.49 -6.65
N VAL A 67 -9.16 10.15 -7.43
CA VAL A 67 -8.45 11.08 -8.33
C VAL A 67 -9.33 11.40 -9.53
N ARG A 68 -9.39 12.66 -9.95
CA ARG A 68 -9.97 13.00 -11.26
C ARG A 68 -8.91 12.77 -12.33
N GLU A 69 -9.28 12.18 -13.47
CA GLU A 69 -8.35 11.85 -14.57
C GLU A 69 -7.51 13.05 -15.03
N GLU A 70 -8.04 14.27 -14.89
CA GLU A 70 -7.39 15.54 -15.23
C GLU A 70 -6.26 15.97 -14.27
N GLU A 71 -6.14 15.36 -13.09
CA GLU A 71 -5.13 15.67 -12.06
C GLU A 71 -3.93 14.71 -12.10
N VAL A 72 -4.02 13.67 -12.93
CA VAL A 72 -3.05 12.60 -13.09
C VAL A 72 -2.00 12.97 -14.12
N CYS A 73 -0.74 12.64 -13.82
CA CYS A 73 0.33 12.70 -14.81
C CYS A 73 0.72 11.31 -15.30
N GLU A 74 0.78 11.15 -16.63
CA GLU A 74 1.52 10.04 -17.22
C GLU A 74 3.01 10.25 -16.90
N THR A 75 3.53 9.39 -16.03
CA THR A 75 4.94 9.32 -15.67
C THR A 75 5.48 7.97 -16.13
N GLU A 76 6.71 7.96 -16.63
CA GLU A 76 7.44 6.73 -16.94
C GLU A 76 8.71 6.72 -16.07
N PRO A 77 8.87 5.72 -15.19
CA PRO A 77 7.92 4.65 -14.92
C PRO A 77 6.71 5.13 -14.08
N PRO A 78 5.49 4.63 -14.34
CA PRO A 78 4.32 4.96 -13.53
C PRO A 78 4.40 4.30 -12.16
N SER A 79 3.86 4.98 -11.16
CA SER A 79 3.56 4.41 -9.85
C SER A 79 2.07 4.57 -9.57
N TYR A 80 1.47 3.52 -9.06
CA TYR A 80 0.06 3.53 -8.69
C TYR A 80 -0.16 2.66 -7.47
N THR A 81 -1.21 2.99 -6.73
CA THR A 81 -1.60 2.27 -5.53
C THR A 81 -3.05 1.85 -5.66
N ILE A 82 -3.35 0.63 -5.21
CA ILE A 82 -4.69 0.06 -5.21
C ILE A 82 -4.95 -0.47 -3.82
N TRP A 83 -6.00 0.05 -3.21
CA TRP A 83 -6.46 -0.33 -1.89
C TRP A 83 -7.71 -1.19 -1.99
N ASN A 84 -7.76 -2.24 -1.19
CA ASN A 84 -8.98 -2.98 -0.89
C ASN A 84 -9.02 -3.23 0.61
N ILE A 85 -10.04 -2.73 1.28
CA ILE A 85 -10.10 -2.70 2.74
C ILE A 85 -11.44 -3.26 3.17
N GLN A 86 -11.43 -4.16 4.14
CA GLN A 86 -12.60 -4.70 4.80
C GLN A 86 -12.56 -4.34 6.28
N MET A 87 -13.66 -3.79 6.81
CA MET A 87 -13.88 -3.61 8.25
C MET A 87 -15.35 -3.33 8.55
N ASP A 88 -15.82 -3.74 9.73
CA ASP A 88 -17.19 -3.50 10.19
C ASP A 88 -18.26 -4.00 9.21
N GLY A 89 -17.99 -5.12 8.54
CA GLY A 89 -18.87 -5.72 7.52
C GLY A 89 -18.98 -4.93 6.22
N LYS A 90 -18.12 -3.92 6.00
CA LYS A 90 -18.04 -3.12 4.78
C LYS A 90 -16.75 -3.38 4.04
N THR A 91 -16.80 -3.17 2.73
CA THR A 91 -15.62 -3.17 1.86
C THR A 91 -15.51 -1.83 1.17
N ASN A 92 -14.30 -1.28 1.11
CA ASN A 92 -13.97 -0.13 0.29
C ASN A 92 -12.81 -0.47 -0.64
N SER A 93 -12.84 0.04 -1.87
CA SER A 93 -11.75 -0.13 -2.82
C SER A 93 -11.59 1.11 -3.68
N PHE A 94 -10.37 1.61 -3.78
CA PHE A 94 -10.03 2.77 -4.58
C PHE A 94 -8.60 2.64 -5.11
N TYR A 95 -8.26 3.43 -6.12
CA TYR A 95 -6.92 3.50 -6.68
C TYR A 95 -6.47 4.95 -6.76
N THR A 96 -5.16 5.16 -6.63
CA THR A 96 -4.52 6.45 -6.90
C THR A 96 -3.21 6.25 -7.65
N GLN A 97 -2.67 7.32 -8.21
CA GLN A 97 -1.46 7.32 -9.03
C GLN A 97 -0.76 8.66 -8.93
N THR A 98 0.35 8.83 -9.66
CA THR A 98 1.15 10.06 -9.64
C THR A 98 0.34 11.29 -10.05
N TYR A 99 0.43 12.35 -9.23
CA TYR A 99 -0.19 13.66 -9.48
C TYR A 99 0.78 14.62 -10.19
N CYS A 100 0.24 15.47 -11.07
CA CYS A 100 1.02 16.48 -11.79
C CYS A 100 1.46 17.66 -10.92
N ASP A 101 0.49 18.32 -10.28
CA ASP A 101 0.64 19.66 -9.71
C ASP A 101 0.62 19.64 -8.18
N GLY A 102 1.47 18.77 -7.62
CA GLY A 102 1.53 18.52 -6.19
C GLY A 102 0.35 17.68 -5.70
N TYR A 103 0.58 16.92 -4.65
CA TYR A 103 -0.42 16.04 -4.08
C TYR A 103 -1.40 16.84 -3.20
N PRO A 104 -2.72 16.63 -3.36
CA PRO A 104 -3.70 17.07 -2.37
C PRO A 104 -3.36 16.51 -0.98
N GLU A 105 -3.74 17.22 0.08
CA GLU A 105 -3.32 16.87 1.45
C GLU A 105 -3.78 15.46 1.89
N ASN A 106 -5.00 15.09 1.54
CA ASN A 106 -5.56 13.74 1.68
C ASN A 106 -4.72 12.66 0.97
N VAL A 107 -4.09 12.98 -0.16
CA VAL A 107 -3.22 12.02 -0.86
C VAL A 107 -1.85 11.96 -0.20
N LEU A 108 -1.32 13.08 0.30
CA LEU A 108 -0.11 13.08 1.12
C LEU A 108 -0.28 12.24 2.39
N GLU A 109 -1.46 12.28 3.00
CA GLU A 109 -1.82 11.43 4.14
C GLU A 109 -1.84 9.93 3.75
N LEU A 110 -2.36 9.60 2.57
CA LEU A 110 -2.36 8.24 2.04
C LEU A 110 -0.93 7.72 1.77
N LEU A 111 -0.06 8.55 1.19
CA LEU A 111 1.35 8.22 0.97
C LEU A 111 2.09 7.98 2.29
N LYS A 112 1.82 8.81 3.31
CA LYS A 112 2.39 8.58 4.66
C LYS A 112 1.91 7.27 5.27
N LEU A 113 0.64 6.89 5.06
CA LEU A 113 0.11 5.60 5.51
C LEU A 113 0.82 4.44 4.80
N GLU A 114 1.01 4.53 3.48
CA GLU A 114 1.76 3.53 2.72
C GLU A 114 3.21 3.39 3.23
N ASP A 115 3.92 4.50 3.38
CA ASP A 115 5.29 4.54 3.92
C ASP A 115 5.34 3.93 5.32
N TYR A 116 4.35 4.24 6.16
CA TYR A 116 4.24 3.69 7.50
C TYR A 116 4.08 2.16 7.47
N ILE A 117 3.13 1.64 6.70
CA ILE A 117 2.93 0.19 6.55
C ILE A 117 4.19 -0.48 5.97
N HIS A 118 4.83 0.14 4.99
CA HIS A 118 6.08 -0.37 4.43
C HIS A 118 7.21 -0.38 5.47
N SER A 119 7.27 0.62 6.35
CA SER A 119 8.25 0.67 7.43
C SER A 119 8.09 -0.48 8.43
N ILE A 120 6.87 -0.96 8.66
CA ILE A 120 6.62 -2.16 9.48
C ILE A 120 7.30 -3.37 8.80
N LEU A 121 7.09 -3.57 7.50
CA LEU A 121 7.75 -4.64 6.74
C LEU A 121 9.27 -4.56 6.81
N LEU A 122 9.85 -3.37 6.57
CA LEU A 122 11.30 -3.17 6.63
C LEU A 122 11.92 -3.53 7.98
N ASN A 123 11.14 -3.51 9.06
CA ASN A 123 11.59 -3.87 10.39
C ASN A 123 11.47 -5.37 10.71
N LYS A 124 10.77 -6.16 9.89
CA LYS A 124 10.63 -7.62 10.08
C LYS A 124 11.85 -8.38 9.58
N ASP A 125 12.32 -9.35 10.35
CA ASP A 125 13.52 -10.11 10.01
C ASP A 125 13.30 -11.01 8.79
N GLU A 126 12.08 -11.55 8.62
CA GLU A 126 11.69 -12.34 7.46
C GLU A 126 11.74 -11.53 6.16
N TYR A 127 11.35 -10.25 6.21
CA TYR A 127 11.41 -9.35 5.05
C TYR A 127 12.85 -8.92 4.75
N LYS A 128 13.66 -8.65 5.78
CA LYS A 128 15.10 -8.33 5.64
C LYS A 128 15.91 -9.49 5.09
N ALA A 129 15.46 -10.73 5.30
CA ALA A 129 16.12 -11.92 4.78
C ALA A 129 15.86 -12.13 3.27
N LEU A 130 14.90 -11.42 2.67
CA LEU A 130 14.65 -11.46 1.23
C LEU A 130 15.81 -10.82 0.46
N PRO A 131 16.10 -11.26 -0.78
CA PRO A 131 17.13 -10.65 -1.62
C PRO A 131 16.96 -9.14 -1.75
N ASP A 132 18.07 -8.41 -1.84
CA ASP A 132 18.06 -7.00 -2.17
C ASP A 132 17.56 -6.78 -3.60
N SER A 133 16.89 -5.65 -3.84
CA SER A 133 16.44 -5.27 -5.19
C SER A 133 17.64 -4.85 -6.04
N ASN A 134 17.62 -5.18 -7.34
CA ASN A 134 18.73 -4.93 -8.25
C ASN A 134 18.24 -4.25 -9.54
N GLY A 135 18.99 -3.25 -10.00
CA GLY A 135 18.68 -2.47 -11.19
C GLY A 135 17.91 -1.20 -10.89
N TYR A 136 17.37 -0.60 -11.94
CA TYR A 136 16.56 0.62 -11.90
C TYR A 136 15.44 0.55 -12.94
N TYR A 137 14.46 1.42 -12.79
CA TYR A 137 13.41 1.61 -13.79
C TYR A 137 13.83 2.68 -14.80
N GLU A 138 13.63 2.40 -16.08
CA GLU A 138 13.89 3.33 -17.20
C GLU A 138 12.66 4.19 -17.54
#